data_AF-A0A4S9LDV2-F1
#
_entry.id   AF-A0A4S9LDV2-F1
#
_cell.length_a   1.000
_cell.length_b   1.000
_cell.length_c   1.000
_cell.angle_alpha   90.00
_cell.angle_beta   90.00
_cell.angle_gamma   90.00
#
_symmetry.space_group_name_H-M   'P 1'
#
loop_
_entity.id
_entity.type
_entity.pdbx_description
1 polymer ?
#
loop_
_entity_poly.entity_id
_entity_poly.type
_entity_poly.pdbx_seq_one_letter_code
_entity_poly.pdbx_strand_id
1 'polypeptide(L)'
;MATSTPSQPDIMDLPPEVLSEIFNLIDHKDLPNVCLTCKRLCEAANRPFGYANFTERAHVVSPYSINALVDITEHPIFGSYVKSIGICSARAGLEKDYLKYYRVDRDTSDKVILNGYVKTGRFGRLMKRVFGNIRMHSQSVTISIYNDNPDGTRFDNEPCLAPETYFGWAQFIKQSPGTPVSMPAETLEQTAYAARRAGCLIKRIRMDRPSPILRFRDEAQKRLDMTIQHHTTGPPC
;
A
#
# COMPACT_ATOMS: atom_id res chain seq x y z
N MET A 1 48.43 16.04 -41.07
CA MET A 1 48.32 15.85 -39.61
C MET A 1 46.86 15.98 -39.25
N ALA A 2 46.20 14.87 -38.90
CA ALA A 2 44.82 14.90 -38.45
C ALA A 2 44.82 15.24 -36.95
N THR A 3 44.32 16.42 -36.60
CA THR A 3 44.06 16.82 -35.22
C THR A 3 42.88 16.00 -34.70
N SER A 4 43.14 15.04 -33.81
CA SER A 4 42.11 14.35 -33.05
C SER A 4 41.43 15.35 -32.11
N THR A 5 40.14 15.58 -32.28
CA THR A 5 39.29 16.32 -31.36
C THR A 5 39.42 15.70 -29.95
N PRO A 6 39.58 16.46 -28.87
CA PRO A 6 39.55 15.89 -27.52
C PRO A 6 38.18 15.24 -27.33
N SER A 7 38.14 13.96 -26.98
CA SER A 7 36.89 13.29 -26.63
C SER A 7 36.24 14.07 -25.49
N GLN A 8 35.06 14.65 -25.72
CA GLN A 8 34.29 15.24 -24.63
C GLN A 8 34.05 14.14 -23.59
N PRO A 9 34.19 14.45 -22.28
CA PRO A 9 33.91 13.48 -21.24
C PRO A 9 32.45 13.04 -21.34
N ASP A 10 32.24 11.73 -21.52
CA ASP A 10 30.91 11.14 -21.52
C ASP A 10 30.52 10.82 -20.06
N ILE A 11 29.26 11.08 -19.71
CA ILE A 11 28.69 10.64 -18.43
C ILE A 11 28.82 9.12 -18.26
N MET A 12 28.83 8.38 -19.36
CA MET A 12 29.04 6.95 -19.39
C MET A 12 30.48 6.54 -19.05
N ASP A 13 31.43 7.44 -18.92
CA ASP A 13 32.78 7.09 -18.47
C ASP A 13 32.92 7.21 -16.94
N LEU A 14 31.92 7.75 -16.25
CA LEU A 14 31.94 7.93 -14.81
C LEU A 14 31.82 6.60 -14.05
N PRO A 15 32.54 6.43 -12.92
CA PRO A 15 32.35 5.28 -12.05
C PRO A 15 30.88 5.14 -11.59
N PRO A 16 30.36 3.92 -11.40
CA PRO A 16 29.00 3.70 -10.94
C PRO A 16 28.64 4.46 -9.66
N GLU A 17 29.59 4.63 -8.74
CA GLU A 17 29.40 5.35 -7.48
C GLU A 17 29.10 6.83 -7.73
N VAL A 18 29.80 7.46 -8.68
CA VAL A 18 29.58 8.86 -9.06
C VAL A 18 28.24 9.01 -9.77
N LEU A 19 27.90 8.07 -10.66
CA LEU A 19 26.59 8.04 -11.33
C LEU A 19 25.43 7.92 -10.33
N SER A 20 25.57 7.03 -9.34
CA SER A 20 24.57 6.88 -8.29
C SER A 20 24.39 8.15 -7.48
N GLU A 21 25.47 8.89 -7.15
CA GLU A 21 25.32 10.16 -6.45
C GLU A 21 24.72 11.27 -7.30
N ILE A 22 25.05 11.34 -8.58
CA ILE A 22 24.37 12.26 -9.51
C ILE A 22 22.86 11.96 -9.53
N PHE A 23 22.48 10.68 -9.55
CA PHE A 23 21.08 10.28 -9.59
C PHE A 23 20.34 10.40 -8.25
N ASN A 24 21.05 10.45 -7.12
CA ASN A 24 20.46 10.85 -5.84
C ASN A 24 20.03 12.32 -5.82
N LEU A 25 20.58 13.16 -6.71
CA LEU A 25 20.22 14.58 -6.84
C LEU A 25 19.07 14.84 -7.82
N ILE A 26 18.61 13.82 -8.55
CA ILE A 26 17.52 13.96 -9.53
C ILE A 26 16.17 13.97 -8.80
N ASP A 27 15.28 14.88 -9.21
CA ASP A 27 13.90 14.92 -8.76
C ASP A 27 13.20 13.57 -8.97
N HIS A 28 12.44 13.12 -7.97
CA HIS A 28 11.79 11.80 -8.01
C HIS A 28 10.89 11.57 -9.23
N LYS A 29 10.29 12.64 -9.77
CA LYS A 29 9.45 12.62 -10.98
C LYS A 29 10.23 12.28 -12.27
N ASP A 30 11.53 12.56 -12.29
CA ASP A 30 12.39 12.41 -13.47
C ASP A 30 13.18 11.09 -13.48
N LEU A 31 13.30 10.43 -12.31
CA LEU A 31 13.93 9.11 -12.18
C LEU A 31 13.37 8.03 -13.12
N PRO A 32 12.05 7.95 -13.40
CA PRO A 32 11.52 7.01 -14.40
C PRO A 32 12.14 7.24 -15.79
N ASN A 33 12.32 8.51 -16.20
CA ASN A 33 12.88 8.84 -17.50
C ASN A 33 14.35 8.42 -17.59
N VAL A 34 15.11 8.58 -16.51
CA VAL A 34 16.50 8.09 -16.42
C VAL A 34 16.55 6.58 -16.65
N CYS A 35 15.63 5.83 -16.02
CA CYS A 35 15.56 4.37 -16.16
C CYS A 35 15.21 3.91 -17.59
N LEU A 36 14.65 4.77 -18.43
CA LEU A 36 14.31 4.48 -19.83
C LEU A 36 15.43 4.78 -20.83
N THR A 37 16.52 5.45 -20.41
CA THR A 37 17.60 5.86 -21.32
C THR A 37 18.47 4.69 -21.77
N CYS A 38 19.13 4.01 -20.82
CA CYS A 38 19.94 2.83 -21.06
C CYS A 38 20.11 1.99 -19.79
N LYS A 39 20.58 0.75 -19.94
CA LYS A 39 20.74 -0.21 -18.84
C LYS A 39 21.63 0.32 -17.71
N ARG A 40 22.77 0.95 -18.03
CA ARG A 40 23.73 1.44 -17.02
C ARG A 40 23.15 2.59 -16.19
N LEU A 41 22.47 3.53 -16.84
CA LEU A 41 21.86 4.66 -16.14
C LEU A 41 20.66 4.19 -15.31
N CYS A 42 19.88 3.23 -15.83
CA CYS A 42 18.84 2.54 -15.07
C CYS A 42 19.40 1.84 -13.83
N GLU A 43 20.50 1.09 -13.96
CA GLU A 43 21.14 0.41 -12.85
C GLU A 43 21.64 1.37 -11.77
N ALA A 44 22.28 2.48 -12.17
CA ALA A 44 22.73 3.51 -11.23
C ALA A 44 21.55 4.25 -10.55
N ALA A 45 20.41 4.38 -11.24
CA ALA A 45 19.21 5.04 -10.72
C ALA A 45 18.30 4.11 -9.88
N ASN A 46 18.54 2.80 -9.88
CA ASN A 46 17.69 1.83 -9.17
C ASN A 46 17.50 2.16 -7.69
N ARG A 47 18.56 2.63 -7.02
CA ARG A 47 18.51 2.99 -5.60
C ARG A 47 17.63 4.21 -5.33
N PRO A 48 17.90 5.39 -5.92
CA PRO A 48 17.04 6.56 -5.71
C PRO A 48 15.61 6.29 -6.20
N PHE A 49 15.45 5.60 -7.34
CA PHE A 49 14.12 5.22 -7.86
C PHE A 49 13.37 4.32 -6.88
N GLY A 50 14.04 3.28 -6.37
CA GLY A 50 13.45 2.32 -5.47
C GLY A 50 13.03 2.93 -4.14
N TYR A 51 13.88 3.79 -3.57
CA TYR A 51 13.58 4.52 -2.35
C TYR A 51 12.39 5.46 -2.53
N ALA A 52 12.36 6.22 -3.62
CA ALA A 52 11.29 7.19 -3.87
C ALA A 52 9.92 6.53 -4.14
N ASN A 53 9.90 5.39 -4.86
CA ASN A 53 8.65 4.82 -5.39
C ASN A 53 8.15 3.56 -4.65
N PHE A 54 9.00 2.88 -3.89
CA PHE A 54 8.65 1.60 -3.27
C PHE A 54 8.76 1.55 -1.75
N THR A 55 9.30 2.57 -1.09
CA THR A 55 9.44 2.57 0.38
C THR A 55 8.10 2.47 1.10
N GLU A 56 7.13 3.28 0.70
CA GLU A 56 5.77 3.25 1.20
C GLU A 56 4.80 3.01 0.04
N ARG A 57 3.95 1.98 0.16
CA ARG A 57 3.01 1.58 -0.89
C ARG A 57 1.61 1.52 -0.33
N ALA A 58 0.65 2.16 -1.00
CA ALA A 58 -0.75 2.12 -0.60
C ALA A 58 -1.63 1.51 -1.70
N HIS A 59 -2.48 0.57 -1.31
CA HIS A 59 -3.24 -0.27 -2.22
C HIS A 59 -4.69 -0.40 -1.76
N VAL A 60 -5.63 -0.46 -2.69
CA VAL A 60 -7.03 -0.79 -2.40
C VAL A 60 -7.22 -2.31 -2.34
N VAL A 61 -8.21 -2.79 -1.58
CA VAL A 61 -8.55 -4.22 -1.49
C VAL A 61 -9.24 -4.69 -2.77
N SER A 62 -8.45 -4.89 -3.83
CA SER A 62 -8.89 -5.44 -5.11
C SER A 62 -7.84 -6.41 -5.69
N PRO A 63 -8.26 -7.41 -6.50
CA PRO A 63 -7.31 -8.31 -7.15
C PRO A 63 -6.25 -7.58 -7.97
N TYR A 64 -6.63 -6.55 -8.72
CA TYR A 64 -5.70 -5.76 -9.53
C TYR A 64 -4.62 -5.09 -8.67
N SER A 65 -5.04 -4.39 -7.62
CA SER A 65 -4.11 -3.62 -6.79
C SER A 65 -3.18 -4.50 -5.97
N ILE A 66 -3.72 -5.58 -5.38
CA ILE A 66 -2.93 -6.47 -4.53
C ILE A 66 -1.99 -7.36 -5.34
N ASN A 67 -2.35 -7.76 -6.58
CA ASN A 67 -1.39 -8.45 -7.46
C ASN A 67 -0.21 -7.54 -7.83
N ALA A 68 -0.43 -6.25 -8.12
CA ALA A 68 0.67 -5.32 -8.35
C ALA A 68 1.60 -5.21 -7.12
N LEU A 69 1.06 -5.28 -5.89
CA LEU A 69 1.87 -5.33 -4.68
C LEU A 69 2.67 -6.63 -4.56
N VAL A 70 2.11 -7.76 -4.98
CA VAL A 70 2.85 -9.03 -5.08
C VAL A 70 4.01 -8.88 -6.06
N ASP A 71 3.76 -8.35 -7.26
CA ASP A 71 4.79 -8.17 -8.30
C ASP A 71 5.94 -7.28 -7.82
N ILE A 72 5.62 -6.17 -7.14
CA ILE A 72 6.63 -5.27 -6.55
C ILE A 72 7.45 -5.98 -5.49
N THR A 73 6.80 -6.72 -4.59
CA THR A 73 7.50 -7.37 -3.47
C THR A 73 8.30 -8.60 -3.92
N GLU A 74 7.92 -9.26 -5.02
CA GLU A 74 8.65 -10.37 -5.62
C GLU A 74 9.84 -9.90 -6.48
N HIS A 75 9.87 -8.62 -6.85
CA HIS A 75 10.94 -8.08 -7.69
C HIS A 75 12.30 -8.14 -6.98
N PRO A 76 13.36 -8.71 -7.61
CA PRO A 76 14.64 -8.98 -6.94
C PRO A 76 15.36 -7.73 -6.42
N ILE A 77 15.20 -6.60 -7.12
CA ILE A 77 15.76 -5.30 -6.73
C ILE A 77 14.76 -4.54 -5.84
N PHE A 78 13.59 -4.19 -6.38
CA PHE A 78 12.62 -3.31 -5.74
C PHE A 78 11.90 -3.88 -4.51
N GLY A 79 11.75 -5.21 -4.39
CA GLY A 79 11.12 -5.83 -3.22
C GLY A 79 11.83 -5.49 -1.91
N SER A 80 13.14 -5.27 -1.96
CA SER A 80 13.96 -4.88 -0.80
C SER A 80 13.69 -3.46 -0.28
N TYR A 81 13.09 -2.60 -1.10
CA TYR A 81 12.79 -1.22 -0.73
C TYR A 81 11.46 -1.10 0.00
N VAL A 82 10.56 -2.08 -0.08
CA VAL A 82 9.25 -2.02 0.59
C VAL A 82 9.40 -2.10 2.11
N LYS A 83 9.15 -0.99 2.82
CA LYS A 83 9.21 -0.89 4.30
C LYS A 83 7.85 -0.65 4.95
N SER A 84 6.92 -0.05 4.22
CA SER A 84 5.56 0.19 4.67
C SER A 84 4.55 -0.18 3.60
N ILE A 85 3.52 -0.91 4.01
CA ILE A 85 2.35 -1.17 3.17
C ILE A 85 1.10 -0.59 3.83
N GLY A 86 0.30 0.09 3.04
CA GLY A 86 -0.96 0.67 3.45
C GLY A 86 -2.11 0.05 2.66
N ILE A 87 -3.18 -0.32 3.35
CA ILE A 87 -4.35 -0.92 2.73
C ILE A 87 -5.54 0.01 2.94
N CYS A 88 -6.09 0.53 1.85
CA CYS A 88 -7.38 1.20 1.87
C CYS A 88 -8.46 0.16 2.19
N SER A 89 -9.19 0.40 3.26
CA SER A 89 -10.18 -0.51 3.80
C SER A 89 -11.52 -0.52 3.05
N ALA A 90 -11.63 0.26 1.96
CA ALA A 90 -12.81 0.29 1.11
C ALA A 90 -13.17 -1.10 0.55
N ARG A 91 -14.47 -1.32 0.42
CA ARG A 91 -15.09 -2.44 -0.31
C ARG A 91 -16.13 -1.88 -1.28
N ALA A 92 -16.30 -2.54 -2.42
CA ALA A 92 -17.30 -2.12 -3.40
C ALA A 92 -18.70 -2.31 -2.82
N GLY A 93 -19.49 -1.24 -2.73
CA GLY A 93 -20.90 -1.32 -2.34
C GLY A 93 -21.78 -1.76 -3.52
N LEU A 94 -22.98 -2.26 -3.21
CA LEU A 94 -24.06 -2.44 -4.17
C LEU A 94 -24.79 -1.12 -4.44
N GLU A 95 -25.48 -1.06 -5.57
CA GLU A 95 -26.15 0.12 -6.11
C GLU A 95 -27.13 0.78 -5.11
N LYS A 96 -27.24 2.12 -5.18
CA LYS A 96 -27.98 2.94 -4.20
C LYS A 96 -29.46 2.57 -4.03
N ASP A 97 -30.09 1.98 -5.04
CA ASP A 97 -31.51 1.62 -4.99
C ASP A 97 -31.79 0.47 -4.00
N TYR A 98 -30.81 -0.39 -3.71
CA TYR A 98 -30.93 -1.43 -2.68
C TYR A 98 -30.99 -0.88 -1.25
N LEU A 99 -30.40 0.28 -0.99
CA LEU A 99 -30.32 0.91 0.34
C LEU A 99 -31.54 1.77 0.68
N LYS A 100 -32.39 2.10 -0.29
CA LYS A 100 -33.55 2.98 -0.10
C LYS A 100 -34.71 2.33 0.68
N TYR A 101 -34.70 1.01 0.82
CA TYR A 101 -35.84 0.23 1.35
C TYR A 101 -35.60 -0.47 2.70
N TYR A 102 -34.39 -0.44 3.27
CA TYR A 102 -34.10 -1.18 4.50
C TYR A 102 -33.38 -0.33 5.55
N ARG A 103 -33.87 -0.37 6.80
CA ARG A 103 -33.05 -0.04 7.98
C ARG A 103 -31.99 -1.13 8.08
N VAL A 104 -30.74 -0.79 7.80
CA VAL A 104 -29.66 -1.77 7.65
C VAL A 104 -29.20 -2.28 9.02
N ASP A 105 -29.57 -3.51 9.37
CA ASP A 105 -28.90 -4.27 10.43
C ASP A 105 -27.61 -4.93 9.90
N ARG A 106 -26.72 -5.40 10.79
CA ARG A 106 -25.39 -5.93 10.50
C ARG A 106 -25.39 -7.11 9.50
N ASP A 107 -26.43 -7.94 9.54
CA ASP A 107 -26.60 -9.05 8.58
C ASP A 107 -27.03 -8.57 7.18
N THR A 108 -27.61 -7.37 7.09
CA THR A 108 -28.02 -6.75 5.82
C THR A 108 -26.87 -5.95 5.21
N SER A 109 -25.99 -5.33 6.01
CA SER A 109 -24.81 -4.63 5.48
C SER A 109 -23.87 -5.57 4.73
N ASP A 110 -23.73 -6.80 5.19
CA ASP A 110 -22.94 -7.83 4.54
C ASP A 110 -23.48 -8.28 3.17
N LYS A 111 -24.77 -8.06 2.93
CA LYS A 111 -25.43 -8.30 1.63
C LYS A 111 -25.28 -7.13 0.67
N VAL A 112 -24.97 -5.94 1.17
CA VAL A 112 -24.82 -4.70 0.39
C VAL A 112 -23.36 -4.46 -0.04
N ILE A 113 -22.43 -5.31 0.37
CA ILE A 113 -21.00 -5.17 0.06
C ILE A 113 -20.53 -6.35 -0.80
N LEU A 114 -19.87 -6.06 -1.93
CA LEU A 114 -19.14 -7.03 -2.72
C LEU A 114 -17.81 -7.42 -2.05
N ASN A 115 -17.90 -8.15 -0.95
CA ASN A 115 -16.74 -8.57 -0.15
C ASN A 115 -16.20 -9.95 -0.54
N GLY A 116 -16.62 -10.51 -1.68
CA GLY A 116 -16.25 -11.86 -2.11
C GLY A 116 -14.74 -12.09 -2.20
N TYR A 117 -13.95 -11.09 -2.57
CA TYR A 117 -12.49 -11.19 -2.62
C TYR A 117 -11.85 -11.45 -1.24
N VAL A 118 -12.41 -10.87 -0.17
CA VAL A 118 -11.95 -11.10 1.21
C VAL A 118 -12.59 -12.36 1.79
N LYS A 119 -13.92 -12.53 1.66
CA LYS A 119 -14.66 -13.69 2.20
C LYS A 119 -14.18 -15.03 1.63
N THR A 120 -13.74 -15.07 0.37
CA THR A 120 -13.16 -16.29 -0.23
C THR A 120 -11.71 -16.54 0.20
N GLY A 121 -11.13 -15.67 1.02
CA GLY A 121 -9.74 -15.75 1.49
C GLY A 121 -8.69 -15.38 0.43
N ARG A 122 -9.10 -14.95 -0.78
CA ARG A 122 -8.16 -14.59 -1.86
C ARG A 122 -7.28 -13.40 -1.48
N PHE A 123 -7.86 -12.38 -0.85
CA PHE A 123 -7.12 -11.26 -0.28
C PHE A 123 -6.05 -11.74 0.71
N GLY A 124 -6.45 -12.51 1.73
CA GLY A 124 -5.52 -13.01 2.76
C GLY A 124 -4.40 -13.89 2.19
N ARG A 125 -4.68 -14.72 1.16
CA ARG A 125 -3.67 -15.54 0.48
C ARG A 125 -2.63 -14.69 -0.24
N LEU A 126 -3.06 -13.66 -0.97
CA LEU A 126 -2.13 -12.76 -1.66
C LEU A 126 -1.34 -11.90 -0.68
N MET A 127 -1.98 -11.38 0.37
CA MET A 127 -1.27 -10.66 1.44
C MET A 127 -0.24 -11.56 2.14
N LYS A 128 -0.55 -12.83 2.37
CA LYS A 128 0.45 -13.77 2.91
C LYS A 128 1.66 -13.90 1.99
N ARG A 129 1.47 -13.91 0.67
CA ARG A 129 2.57 -13.91 -0.32
C ARG A 129 3.37 -12.61 -0.26
N VAL A 130 2.70 -11.45 -0.25
CA VAL A 130 3.33 -10.12 -0.05
C VAL A 130 4.24 -10.12 1.18
N PHE A 131 3.72 -10.56 2.33
CA PHE A 131 4.51 -10.61 3.56
C PHE A 131 5.61 -11.66 3.54
N GLY A 132 5.40 -12.79 2.85
CA GLY A 132 6.43 -13.79 2.59
C GLY A 132 7.60 -13.20 1.82
N ASN A 133 7.32 -12.45 0.76
CA ASN A 133 8.31 -11.75 -0.03
C ASN A 133 9.05 -10.69 0.81
N ILE A 134 8.33 -9.83 1.53
CA ILE A 134 8.95 -8.81 2.40
C ILE A 134 9.83 -9.45 3.48
N ARG A 135 9.40 -10.59 4.04
CA ARG A 135 10.20 -11.32 5.03
C ARG A 135 11.56 -11.73 4.47
N MET A 136 11.63 -12.16 3.21
CA MET A 136 12.88 -12.55 2.56
C MET A 136 13.88 -11.40 2.44
N HIS A 137 13.41 -10.16 2.31
CA HIS A 137 14.28 -8.99 2.12
C HIS A 137 14.51 -8.14 3.36
N SER A 138 13.47 -7.86 4.14
CA SER A 138 13.50 -6.87 5.24
C SER A 138 13.11 -7.44 6.60
N GLN A 139 12.60 -8.68 6.64
CA GLN A 139 12.06 -9.39 7.82
C GLN A 139 10.88 -8.72 8.55
N SER A 140 10.71 -7.41 8.40
CA SER A 140 9.72 -6.61 9.09
C SER A 140 9.07 -5.56 8.18
N VAL A 141 7.88 -5.11 8.58
CA VAL A 141 7.07 -4.16 7.79
C VAL A 141 6.22 -3.28 8.70
N THR A 142 5.97 -2.05 8.27
CA THR A 142 4.91 -1.19 8.86
C THR A 142 3.61 -1.44 8.11
N ILE A 143 2.52 -1.68 8.83
CA ILE A 143 1.17 -1.84 8.26
C ILE A 143 0.38 -0.57 8.53
N SER A 144 -0.18 0.03 7.50
CA SER A 144 -1.14 1.14 7.60
C SER A 144 -2.53 0.70 7.13
N ILE A 145 -3.59 1.12 7.82
CA ILE A 145 -4.98 0.94 7.36
C ILE A 145 -5.60 2.30 7.13
N TYR A 146 -6.01 2.55 5.89
CA TYR A 146 -6.57 3.82 5.48
C TYR A 146 -8.08 3.72 5.27
N ASN A 147 -8.78 4.85 5.47
CA ASN A 147 -10.19 4.94 5.13
C ASN A 147 -10.40 5.06 3.61
N ASP A 148 -11.66 4.98 3.19
CA ASP A 148 -12.10 5.02 1.79
C ASP A 148 -12.03 6.40 1.15
N ASN A 149 -11.73 7.45 1.91
CA ASN A 149 -11.61 8.81 1.38
C ASN A 149 -10.13 9.18 1.16
N PRO A 150 -9.62 9.23 -0.08
CA PRO A 150 -8.26 9.71 -0.36
C PRO A 150 -8.07 11.18 0.03
N ASP A 151 -9.16 11.96 0.09
CA ASP A 151 -9.16 13.35 0.55
C ASP A 151 -9.13 13.49 2.08
N GLY A 152 -9.18 12.37 2.82
CA GLY A 152 -9.21 12.33 4.28
C GLY A 152 -10.50 12.92 4.87
N THR A 153 -11.05 12.29 5.90
CA THR A 153 -11.85 13.05 6.85
C THR A 153 -10.88 13.92 7.64
N ARG A 154 -10.71 15.17 7.19
CA ARG A 154 -9.93 16.23 7.82
C ARG A 154 -10.30 16.27 9.31
N PHE A 155 -9.41 15.80 10.17
CA PHE A 155 -9.38 16.32 11.53
C PHE A 155 -8.50 17.55 11.47
N ASP A 156 -9.10 18.71 11.73
CA ASP A 156 -8.37 19.97 11.75
C ASP A 156 -7.16 19.81 12.71
N ASN A 157 -5.95 19.88 12.14
CA ASN A 157 -4.63 19.92 12.80
C ASN A 157 -3.81 18.60 12.98
N GLU A 158 -4.21 17.44 12.47
CA GLU A 158 -3.31 16.26 12.38
C GLU A 158 -3.04 15.90 10.90
N PRO A 159 -1.77 15.70 10.47
CA PRO A 159 -1.47 15.31 9.08
C PRO A 159 -2.02 13.91 8.78
N CYS A 160 -2.80 13.77 7.71
CA CYS A 160 -3.33 12.49 7.23
C CYS A 160 -2.20 11.49 6.95
N LEU A 161 -2.37 10.24 7.40
CA LEU A 161 -1.45 9.16 7.04
C LEU A 161 -1.77 8.57 5.65
N ALA A 162 -3.00 8.76 5.17
CA ALA A 162 -3.42 8.33 3.84
C ALA A 162 -2.69 9.11 2.74
N PRO A 163 -2.10 8.42 1.73
CA PRO A 163 -1.53 9.09 0.57
C PRO A 163 -2.62 9.64 -0.34
N GLU A 164 -2.26 10.63 -1.16
CA GLU A 164 -3.16 11.30 -2.12
C GLU A 164 -3.91 10.33 -3.03
N THR A 165 -3.30 9.19 -3.38
CA THR A 165 -3.95 8.14 -4.16
C THR A 165 -3.55 6.73 -3.72
N TYR A 166 -4.52 5.83 -3.69
CA TYR A 166 -4.27 4.39 -3.55
C TYR A 166 -4.05 3.78 -4.94
N PHE A 167 -3.04 2.92 -5.06
CA PHE A 167 -2.84 2.18 -6.30
C PHE A 167 -4.09 1.33 -6.61
N GLY A 168 -4.59 1.42 -7.84
CA GLY A 168 -5.80 0.71 -8.27
C GLY A 168 -7.13 1.33 -7.83
N TRP A 169 -7.14 2.50 -7.17
CA TRP A 169 -8.37 3.19 -6.76
C TRP A 169 -9.30 3.51 -7.93
N ALA A 170 -8.79 4.12 -8.99
CA ALA A 170 -9.59 4.48 -10.16
C ALA A 170 -10.27 3.24 -10.80
N GLN A 171 -9.54 2.14 -10.90
CA GLN A 171 -10.09 0.88 -11.40
C GLN A 171 -11.12 0.28 -10.44
N PHE A 172 -10.86 0.34 -9.14
CA PHE A 172 -11.79 -0.11 -8.11
C PHE A 172 -13.11 0.66 -8.16
N ILE A 173 -13.07 1.99 -8.28
CA ILE A 173 -14.27 2.83 -8.42
C ILE A 173 -15.03 2.50 -9.71
N LYS A 174 -14.32 2.38 -10.84
CA LYS A 174 -14.93 2.01 -12.13
C LYS A 174 -15.64 0.65 -12.10
N GLN A 175 -15.17 -0.27 -11.27
CA GLN A 175 -15.72 -1.62 -11.11
C GLN A 175 -16.72 -1.74 -9.96
N SER A 176 -16.91 -0.69 -9.16
CA SER A 176 -17.82 -0.68 -8.02
C SER A 176 -19.22 -0.26 -8.48
N PRO A 177 -20.26 -1.10 -8.30
CA PRO A 177 -21.62 -0.76 -8.71
C PRO A 177 -22.30 0.26 -7.79
N GLY A 178 -21.72 0.58 -6.64
CA GLY A 178 -22.25 1.53 -5.68
C GLY A 178 -21.16 2.26 -4.91
N THR A 179 -21.58 3.04 -3.93
CA THR A 179 -20.67 3.81 -3.07
C THR A 179 -19.77 2.85 -2.27
N PRO A 180 -18.44 3.08 -2.23
CA PRO A 180 -17.55 2.29 -1.41
C PRO A 180 -17.97 2.29 0.07
N VAL A 181 -17.68 1.19 0.75
CA VAL A 181 -17.91 1.03 2.20
C VAL A 181 -16.59 0.72 2.88
N SER A 182 -16.19 1.56 3.84
CA SER A 182 -14.99 1.35 4.64
C SER A 182 -15.15 0.19 5.64
N MET A 183 -14.21 -0.77 5.63
CA MET A 183 -14.17 -1.95 6.51
C MET A 183 -12.81 -2.07 7.24
N PRO A 184 -12.47 -1.10 8.12
CA PRO A 184 -11.10 -0.95 8.60
C PRO A 184 -10.66 -2.05 9.57
N ALA A 185 -11.52 -2.46 10.52
CA ALA A 185 -11.21 -3.53 11.47
C ALA A 185 -10.99 -4.88 10.76
N GLU A 186 -11.89 -5.29 9.88
CA GLU A 186 -11.74 -6.53 9.10
C GLU A 186 -10.46 -6.51 8.23
N THR A 187 -10.16 -5.35 7.63
CA THR A 187 -8.94 -5.19 6.82
C THR A 187 -7.69 -5.33 7.68
N LEU A 188 -7.67 -4.73 8.88
CA LEU A 188 -6.56 -4.87 9.83
C LEU A 188 -6.39 -6.33 10.27
N GLU A 189 -7.47 -6.98 10.73
CA GLU A 189 -7.48 -8.36 11.20
C GLU A 189 -6.89 -9.30 10.12
N GLN A 190 -7.38 -9.22 8.89
CA GLN A 190 -6.93 -10.06 7.77
C GLN A 190 -5.47 -9.78 7.38
N THR A 191 -5.07 -8.51 7.36
CA THR A 191 -3.72 -8.09 6.99
C THR A 191 -2.70 -8.51 8.05
N ALA A 192 -2.97 -8.25 9.32
CA ALA A 192 -2.11 -8.65 10.43
C ALA A 192 -2.03 -10.18 10.55
N TYR A 193 -3.16 -10.90 10.38
CA TYR A 193 -3.16 -12.35 10.35
C TYR A 193 -2.29 -12.91 9.22
N ALA A 194 -2.37 -12.34 8.01
CA ALA A 194 -1.53 -12.74 6.88
C ALA A 194 -0.03 -12.52 7.16
N ALA A 195 0.36 -11.39 7.77
CA ALA A 195 1.75 -11.12 8.14
C ALA A 195 2.28 -12.16 9.15
N ARG A 196 1.51 -12.45 10.20
CA ARG A 196 1.86 -13.47 11.20
C ARG A 196 1.99 -14.86 10.57
N ARG A 197 1.07 -15.24 9.68
CA ARG A 197 1.11 -16.51 8.94
C ARG A 197 2.29 -16.62 7.98
N ALA A 198 2.86 -15.50 7.53
CA ALA A 198 4.08 -15.47 6.73
C ALA A 198 5.36 -15.45 7.58
N GLY A 199 5.24 -15.20 8.90
CA GLY A 199 6.37 -14.96 9.79
C GLY A 199 7.07 -13.61 9.56
N CYS A 200 6.35 -12.63 8.98
CA CYS A 200 6.87 -11.28 8.80
C CYS A 200 6.57 -10.44 10.05
N LEU A 201 7.61 -9.82 10.63
CA LEU A 201 7.49 -9.03 11.85
C LEU A 201 6.72 -7.73 11.56
N ILE A 202 5.67 -7.47 12.32
CA ILE A 202 4.97 -6.18 12.24
C ILE A 202 5.74 -5.19 13.12
N LYS A 203 6.43 -4.24 12.51
CA LYS A 203 7.23 -3.22 13.23
C LYS A 203 6.34 -2.17 13.89
N ARG A 204 5.29 -1.74 13.18
CA ARG A 204 4.35 -0.71 13.61
C ARG A 204 3.03 -0.87 12.87
N ILE A 205 1.94 -0.54 13.55
CA ILE A 205 0.61 -0.38 12.94
C ILE A 205 0.24 1.10 12.94
N ARG A 206 -0.24 1.59 11.80
CA ARG A 206 -0.75 2.94 11.54
C ARG A 206 -2.21 2.83 11.11
N MET A 207 -3.04 3.79 11.51
CA MET A 207 -4.44 3.76 11.14
C MET A 207 -5.05 5.15 11.14
N ASP A 208 -5.85 5.45 10.12
CA ASP A 208 -6.66 6.69 10.13
C ASP A 208 -7.73 6.59 11.20
N ARG A 209 -7.91 7.66 12.00
CA ARG A 209 -9.04 7.72 12.94
C ARG A 209 -10.34 7.71 12.14
N PRO A 210 -11.33 6.88 12.51
CA PRO A 210 -12.65 6.95 11.90
C PRO A 210 -13.31 8.30 12.20
N SER A 211 -14.01 8.88 11.22
CA SER A 211 -14.74 10.14 11.40
C SER A 211 -15.75 10.02 12.55
N PRO A 212 -15.82 10.97 13.50
CA PRO A 212 -16.79 10.97 14.59
C PRO A 212 -18.24 11.07 14.10
N ILE A 213 -18.45 11.44 12.82
CA ILE A 213 -19.77 11.54 12.19
C ILE A 213 -20.24 10.16 11.69
N LEU A 214 -19.31 9.30 11.28
CA LEU A 214 -19.59 7.87 11.06
C LEU A 214 -19.50 7.19 12.42
N ARG A 215 -20.62 7.19 13.15
CA ARG A 215 -20.77 6.34 14.35
C ARG A 215 -20.58 4.88 13.93
N PHE A 216 -19.34 4.39 14.02
CA PHE A 216 -19.13 2.96 14.17
C PHE A 216 -19.94 2.56 15.40
N ARG A 217 -20.87 1.61 15.24
CA ARG A 217 -21.58 1.00 16.37
C ARG A 217 -20.49 0.59 17.38
N ASP A 218 -20.62 0.96 18.65
CA ASP A 218 -19.57 0.83 19.69
C ASP A 218 -18.78 -0.49 19.66
N GLU A 219 -19.43 -1.57 19.23
CA GLU A 219 -18.84 -2.89 19.03
C GLU A 219 -17.71 -2.96 17.98
N ALA A 220 -17.85 -2.26 16.85
CA ALA A 220 -16.83 -2.25 15.80
C ALA A 220 -15.60 -1.44 16.21
N GLN A 221 -15.80 -0.34 16.94
CA GLN A 221 -14.72 0.43 17.54
C GLN A 221 -14.01 -0.38 18.63
N LYS A 222 -14.75 -1.04 19.54
CA LYS A 222 -14.18 -1.95 20.54
C LYS A 222 -13.36 -3.07 19.92
N ARG A 223 -13.86 -3.72 18.86
CA ARG A 223 -13.12 -4.77 18.14
C ARG A 223 -11.84 -4.21 17.53
N LEU A 224 -11.91 -3.00 16.97
CA LEU A 224 -10.74 -2.34 16.40
C LEU A 224 -9.69 -2.05 17.48
N ASP A 225 -10.10 -1.44 18.59
CA ASP A 225 -9.21 -1.10 19.70
C ASP A 225 -8.58 -2.36 20.30
N MET A 226 -9.36 -3.44 20.46
CA MET A 226 -8.88 -4.75 20.91
C MET A 226 -7.87 -5.37 19.94
N THR A 227 -8.14 -5.27 18.64
CA THR A 227 -7.24 -5.76 17.58
C THR A 227 -5.92 -4.99 17.60
N ILE A 228 -5.98 -3.66 17.76
CA ILE A 228 -4.79 -2.81 17.87
C ILE A 228 -3.98 -3.19 19.11
N GLN A 229 -4.61 -3.31 20.28
CA GLN A 229 -3.94 -3.69 21.53
C GLN A 229 -3.25 -5.05 21.42
N HIS A 230 -3.92 -6.06 20.86
CA HIS A 230 -3.35 -7.39 20.65
C HIS A 230 -2.11 -7.34 19.72
N HIS A 231 -2.04 -6.39 18.79
CA HIS A 231 -0.94 -6.32 17.83
C HIS A 231 0.18 -5.35 18.21
N THR A 232 -0.02 -4.44 19.17
CA THR A 232 1.01 -3.53 19.69
C THR A 232 1.69 -4.04 20.96
N THR A 233 1.03 -4.92 21.71
CA THR A 233 1.62 -5.58 22.87
C THR A 233 2.31 -6.88 22.43
N GLY A 234 3.62 -6.98 22.64
CA GLY A 234 4.38 -8.22 22.44
C GLY A 234 3.87 -9.33 23.38
N PRO A 235 4.23 -10.61 23.13
CA PRO A 235 3.79 -11.70 24.00
C PRO A 235 4.25 -11.41 25.44
N PRO A 236 3.41 -11.66 26.46
CA PRO A 236 3.85 -11.57 27.84
C PRO A 236 4.99 -12.56 28.06
N CYS A 237 6.07 -12.08 28.69
CA CYS A 237 7.22 -12.88 29.12
C CYS A 237 6.79 -14.03 30.05
#